data_AF-A0AAW1IHA4-F1
#
_entry.id   AF-A0AAW1IHA4-F1
#
_cell.length_a   1.000
_cell.length_b   1.000
_cell.length_c   1.000
_cell.angle_alpha   90.00
_cell.angle_beta   90.00
_cell.angle_gamma   90.00
#
_symmetry.space_group_name_H-M   'P 1'
#
loop_
_entity.id
_entity.type
_entity.pdbx_description
1 polymer ?
#
loop_
_entity_poly.entity_id
_entity_poly.type
_entity_poly.pdbx_seq_one_letter_code
_entity_poly.pdbx_strand_id
1 'polypeptide(L)'
;MGEGIQISKSLLFQLVEDEKSKKKTKKTKPKESQPSQKTRNQKQLSNKPETRNGAPSTEWPLQAPLFFPTPHRPSSSNPELESIRSVLKESETVLEKVKKHEENMVKEVAQRAKELHEKEFKLPQKKTVICEIEKDACLACYKEYVNDPLKCSTVVSSYQECVRRARKQVQIPNS
;
A
#
# COMPACT_ATOMS: atom_id res chain seq x y z
N MET A 1 1.20 46.98 -5.67
CA MET A 1 0.76 46.69 -4.30
C MET A 1 -0.10 45.44 -4.39
N GLY A 2 0.36 44.31 -3.84
CA GLY A 2 -0.37 43.04 -3.94
C GLY A 2 -1.29 42.89 -2.74
N GLU A 3 -2.59 42.75 -2.98
CA GLU A 3 -3.56 42.40 -1.94
C GLU A 3 -3.47 40.89 -1.68
N GLY A 4 -3.03 40.53 -0.47
CA GLY A 4 -3.02 39.15 -0.01
C GLY A 4 -4.42 38.72 0.39
N ILE A 5 -4.87 37.58 -0.13
CA ILE A 5 -6.16 37.00 0.24
C ILE A 5 -6.09 36.51 1.69
N GLN A 6 -6.88 37.13 2.56
CA GLN A 6 -7.03 36.76 3.97
C GLN A 6 -8.21 35.79 4.11
N ILE A 7 -7.94 34.51 4.31
CA ILE A 7 -8.98 33.51 4.58
C ILE A 7 -9.20 33.45 6.09
N SER A 8 -10.45 33.68 6.52
CA SER A 8 -10.83 33.62 7.94
C SER A 8 -10.70 32.19 8.47
N LYS A 9 -10.06 32.04 9.65
CA LYS A 9 -9.87 30.76 10.33
C LYS A 9 -11.19 30.03 10.61
N SER A 10 -12.28 30.76 10.78
CA SER A 10 -13.63 30.19 10.97
C SER A 10 -14.07 29.31 9.79
N LEU A 11 -13.69 29.65 8.55
CA LEU A 11 -14.03 28.86 7.36
C LEU A 11 -13.29 27.52 7.32
N LEU A 12 -12.08 27.46 7.87
CA LEU A 12 -11.30 26.22 7.92
C LEU A 12 -11.92 25.20 8.90
N PHE A 13 -12.45 25.66 10.03
CA PHE A 13 -13.10 24.76 10.99
C PHE A 13 -14.43 24.19 10.48
N GLN A 14 -15.17 24.97 9.70
CA GLN A 14 -16.46 24.53 9.15
C GLN A 14 -16.30 23.42 8.10
N LEU A 15 -15.18 23.40 7.36
CA LEU A 15 -14.82 22.32 6.43
C LEU A 15 -14.49 20.99 7.13
N VAL A 16 -14.00 21.06 8.38
CA VAL A 16 -13.62 19.86 9.16
C VAL A 16 -14.84 19.20 9.82
N GLU A 17 -15.89 19.96 10.11
CA GLU A 17 -17.09 19.43 10.78
C GLU A 17 -18.13 18.79 9.84
N ASP A 18 -18.14 19.14 8.55
CA ASP A 18 -19.14 18.63 7.58
C ASP A 18 -18.99 17.11 7.31
N GLU A 19 -17.80 16.55 7.53
CA GLU A 19 -17.51 15.10 7.35
C GLU A 19 -18.09 14.18 8.43
N LYS A 20 -18.73 14.70 9.50
CA LYS A 20 -19.14 13.88 10.66
C LYS A 20 -20.65 13.80 10.93
N SER A 21 -21.52 14.29 10.03
CA SER A 21 -22.97 14.24 10.26
C SER A 21 -23.76 13.52 9.15
N LYS A 22 -23.72 12.18 9.15
CA LYS A 22 -24.81 11.36 8.56
C LYS A 22 -25.43 10.40 9.58
N LYS A 23 -26.65 10.79 9.99
CA LYS A 23 -27.61 10.13 10.87
C LYS A 23 -27.98 8.71 10.43
N LYS A 24 -28.16 7.83 11.43
CA LYS A 24 -28.82 6.51 11.34
C LYS A 24 -30.16 6.57 10.59
N THR A 25 -30.35 5.70 9.61
CA THR A 25 -31.68 5.33 9.08
C THR A 25 -31.98 3.86 9.39
N LYS A 26 -33.15 3.63 10.01
CA LYS A 26 -33.68 2.31 10.38
C LYS A 26 -34.11 1.51 9.14
N LYS A 27 -34.01 0.18 9.28
CA LYS A 27 -34.26 -0.93 8.36
C LYS A 27 -35.73 -1.06 7.90
N THR A 28 -35.93 -1.36 6.61
CA THR A 28 -37.13 -2.07 6.10
C THR A 28 -36.74 -2.98 4.93
N LYS A 29 -37.21 -4.23 4.93
CA LYS A 29 -36.91 -5.33 3.99
C LYS A 29 -38.10 -5.51 3.04
N PRO A 30 -37.92 -5.90 1.76
CA PRO A 30 -38.85 -6.88 1.19
C PRO A 30 -38.18 -8.08 0.50
N LYS A 31 -38.96 -9.18 0.44
CA LYS A 31 -38.67 -10.55 -0.01
C LYS A 31 -38.52 -10.69 -1.53
N GLU A 32 -37.47 -11.42 -1.91
CA GLU A 32 -37.36 -12.54 -2.86
C GLU A 32 -38.55 -12.93 -3.76
N SER A 33 -38.25 -13.09 -5.07
CA SER A 33 -38.81 -14.11 -5.97
C SER A 33 -37.84 -14.33 -7.15
N GLN A 34 -37.25 -15.52 -7.22
CA GLN A 34 -36.53 -16.12 -8.38
C GLN A 34 -37.54 -16.97 -9.21
N PRO A 35 -37.18 -17.72 -10.29
CA PRO A 35 -36.10 -17.61 -11.29
C PRO A 35 -36.61 -17.88 -12.75
N SER A 36 -35.79 -17.62 -13.80
CA SER A 36 -35.39 -18.63 -14.81
C SER A 36 -34.68 -18.06 -16.05
N GLN A 37 -33.65 -18.80 -16.45
CA GLN A 37 -32.83 -18.65 -17.65
C GLN A 37 -33.52 -19.23 -18.90
N LYS A 38 -33.18 -18.72 -20.11
CA LYS A 38 -33.07 -19.45 -21.40
C LYS A 38 -32.51 -18.48 -22.46
N THR A 39 -31.21 -18.57 -22.78
CA THR A 39 -30.61 -19.18 -23.99
C THR A 39 -30.93 -18.49 -25.34
N ARG A 40 -29.84 -18.08 -26.01
CA ARG A 40 -29.46 -18.47 -27.39
C ARG A 40 -29.35 -17.34 -28.45
N ASN A 41 -28.09 -17.14 -28.85
CA ASN A 41 -27.51 -16.91 -30.18
C ASN A 41 -27.59 -15.56 -30.93
N GLN A 42 -26.36 -15.08 -31.21
CA GLN A 42 -25.81 -14.67 -32.52
C GLN A 42 -26.82 -14.27 -33.62
N LYS A 43 -26.61 -13.10 -34.25
CA LYS A 43 -25.85 -12.99 -35.52
C LYS A 43 -25.79 -11.53 -36.03
N GLN A 44 -24.56 -11.04 -36.17
CA GLN A 44 -24.01 -10.32 -37.32
C GLN A 44 -24.88 -9.25 -38.03
N LEU A 45 -24.51 -7.98 -37.84
CA LEU A 45 -24.94 -6.87 -38.70
C LEU A 45 -24.05 -6.86 -39.95
N SER A 46 -24.60 -7.37 -41.05
CA SER A 46 -23.97 -7.42 -42.37
C SER A 46 -24.20 -6.10 -43.11
N ASN A 47 -23.09 -5.53 -43.61
CA ASN A 47 -23.06 -4.46 -44.60
C ASN A 47 -23.91 -4.79 -45.84
N LYS A 48 -24.66 -3.80 -46.34
CA LYS A 48 -25.01 -3.65 -47.76
C LYS A 48 -25.31 -2.16 -48.06
N PRO A 49 -24.53 -1.50 -48.93
CA PRO A 49 -24.96 -0.28 -49.59
C PRO A 49 -25.58 -0.62 -50.95
N GLU A 50 -26.80 -0.14 -51.21
CA GLU A 50 -27.44 -0.21 -52.52
C GLU A 50 -27.47 1.19 -53.16
N THR A 51 -26.56 1.35 -54.11
CA THR A 51 -26.69 1.99 -55.43
C THR A 51 -27.75 3.08 -55.63
N ARG A 52 -27.29 4.29 -55.94
CA ARG A 52 -28.04 5.26 -56.75
C ARG A 52 -27.16 5.73 -57.92
N ASN A 53 -27.61 5.45 -59.13
CA ASN A 53 -26.95 5.77 -60.40
C ASN A 53 -27.31 7.19 -60.90
N GLY A 54 -26.38 7.80 -61.67
CA GLY A 54 -26.59 8.91 -62.62
C GLY A 54 -26.00 10.26 -62.17
N ALA A 55 -24.70 10.57 -62.37
CA ALA A 55 -24.00 11.11 -63.57
C ALA A 55 -24.15 12.64 -63.76
N PRO A 56 -23.22 13.35 -64.44
CA PRO A 56 -21.74 13.30 -64.46
C PRO A 56 -21.07 14.69 -64.22
N SER A 57 -19.74 14.72 -64.26
CA SER A 57 -18.87 15.91 -64.49
C SER A 57 -18.45 16.76 -63.28
N THR A 58 -17.26 16.48 -62.74
CA THR A 58 -16.17 17.47 -62.65
C THR A 58 -14.86 16.70 -62.54
N GLU A 59 -14.16 16.69 -63.66
CA GLU A 59 -12.83 16.16 -63.93
C GLU A 59 -11.81 16.95 -63.09
N TRP A 60 -11.20 16.32 -62.08
CA TRP A 60 -10.06 16.90 -61.37
C TRP A 60 -8.79 16.56 -62.15
N PRO A 61 -8.00 17.54 -62.61
CA PRO A 61 -6.71 17.23 -63.20
C PRO A 61 -5.76 16.71 -62.12
N LEU A 62 -5.48 15.41 -62.16
CA LEU A 62 -4.38 14.79 -61.45
C LEU A 62 -3.06 15.14 -62.16
N GLN A 63 -2.38 16.18 -61.70
CA GLN A 63 -0.92 16.24 -61.74
C GLN A 63 -0.39 16.87 -60.45
N ALA A 64 0.23 16.04 -59.60
CA ALA A 64 1.01 16.52 -58.47
C ALA A 64 2.39 16.95 -58.98
N PRO A 65 2.85 18.20 -58.73
CA PRO A 65 4.22 18.58 -59.00
C PRO A 65 5.17 17.74 -58.14
N LEU A 66 6.18 17.13 -58.77
CA LEU A 66 7.29 16.49 -58.05
C LEU A 66 8.14 17.60 -57.42
N PHE A 67 7.89 17.92 -56.16
CA PHE A 67 8.77 18.75 -55.36
C PHE A 67 10.02 17.96 -54.99
N PHE A 68 11.18 18.34 -55.53
CA PHE A 68 12.47 17.90 -54.99
C PHE A 68 12.67 18.51 -53.60
N PRO A 69 13.16 17.75 -52.60
CA PRO A 69 13.43 18.32 -51.30
C PRO A 69 14.57 19.34 -51.40
N THR A 70 14.25 20.60 -51.11
CA THR A 70 15.24 21.66 -50.91
C THR A 70 16.22 21.21 -49.81
N PRO A 71 17.54 21.37 -49.98
CA PRO A 71 18.51 21.03 -48.94
C PRO A 71 18.13 21.75 -47.65
N HIS A 72 17.82 20.99 -46.60
CA HIS A 72 17.50 21.52 -45.29
C HIS A 72 18.68 22.40 -44.82
N ARG A 73 18.44 23.70 -44.69
CA ARG A 73 19.35 24.60 -44.00
C ARG A 73 19.50 24.08 -42.56
N PRO A 74 20.71 24.01 -41.98
CA PRO A 74 20.88 23.60 -40.59
C PRO A 74 19.97 24.48 -39.72
N SER A 75 19.02 23.85 -39.04
CA SER A 75 18.03 24.55 -38.24
C SER A 75 18.75 25.37 -37.18
N SER A 76 18.68 26.71 -37.30
CA SER A 76 19.00 27.59 -36.18
C SER A 76 18.09 27.23 -35.02
N SER A 77 18.64 27.16 -33.81
CA SER A 77 17.95 26.90 -32.54
C SER A 77 16.49 27.38 -32.56
N ASN A 78 15.53 26.45 -32.49
CA ASN A 78 14.12 26.79 -32.40
C ASN A 78 13.80 27.10 -30.93
N PRO A 79 13.44 28.35 -30.59
CA PRO A 79 13.22 28.76 -29.21
C PRO A 79 12.06 28.02 -28.52
N GLU A 80 11.08 27.55 -29.28
CA GLU A 80 9.95 26.76 -28.75
C GLU A 80 10.43 25.39 -28.27
N LEU A 81 11.33 24.74 -29.01
CA LEU A 81 11.90 23.44 -28.62
C LEU A 81 12.78 23.57 -27.38
N GLU A 82 13.55 24.66 -27.26
CA GLU A 82 14.35 24.92 -26.07
C GLU A 82 13.48 25.23 -24.84
N SER A 83 12.35 25.91 -25.02
CA SER A 83 11.36 26.11 -23.96
C SER A 83 10.78 24.78 -23.47
N ILE A 84 10.39 23.89 -24.39
CA ILE A 84 9.88 22.55 -24.03
C ILE A 84 10.94 21.74 -23.29
N ARG A 85 12.20 21.74 -23.77
CA ARG A 85 13.31 21.04 -23.11
C ARG A 85 13.56 21.57 -21.70
N SER A 86 13.46 22.89 -21.50
CA SER A 86 13.61 23.52 -20.20
C SER A 86 12.54 23.05 -19.21
N VAL A 87 11.27 23.02 -19.62
CA VAL A 87 10.16 22.53 -18.79
C VAL A 87 10.33 21.05 -18.45
N LEU A 88 10.75 20.22 -19.41
CA LEU A 88 11.02 18.79 -19.14
C LEU A 88 12.13 18.62 -18.11
N LYS A 89 13.23 19.37 -18.25
CA LYS A 89 14.33 19.34 -17.28
C LYS A 89 13.88 19.80 -15.89
N GLU A 90 13.07 20.85 -15.80
CA GLU A 90 12.50 21.29 -14.54
C GLU A 90 11.62 20.21 -13.92
N SER A 91 10.76 19.56 -14.71
CA SER A 91 9.88 18.48 -14.24
C SER A 91 10.67 17.30 -13.68
N GLU A 92 11.79 16.93 -14.31
CA GLU A 92 12.68 15.87 -13.84
C GLU A 92 13.31 16.26 -12.49
N THR A 93 13.75 17.51 -12.33
CA THR A 93 14.29 17.96 -11.04
C THR A 93 13.25 17.99 -9.92
N VAL A 94 11.99 18.32 -10.24
CA VAL A 94 10.89 18.30 -9.26
C VAL A 94 10.56 16.86 -8.89
N LEU A 95 10.50 15.95 -9.86
CA LEU A 95 10.27 14.53 -9.63
C LEU A 95 11.31 13.95 -8.66
N GLU A 96 12.60 14.23 -8.90
CA GLU A 96 13.68 13.74 -8.04
C GLU A 96 13.56 14.27 -6.61
N LYS A 97 13.20 15.55 -6.43
CA LYS A 97 12.97 16.14 -5.11
C LYS A 97 11.79 15.48 -4.39
N VAL A 98 10.69 15.25 -5.10
CA VAL A 98 9.49 14.59 -4.55
C VAL A 98 9.81 13.16 -4.14
N LYS A 99 10.48 12.41 -5.01
CA LYS A 99 10.91 11.03 -4.72
C LYS A 99 11.79 10.97 -3.47
N LYS A 100 12.78 11.87 -3.38
CA LYS A 100 13.63 11.96 -2.19
C LYS A 100 12.85 12.30 -0.92
N HIS A 101 11.84 13.17 -1.02
CA HIS A 101 10.98 13.52 0.11
C HIS A 101 10.13 12.32 0.54
N GLU A 102 9.54 11.59 -0.40
CA GLU A 102 8.78 10.37 -0.15
C GLU A 102 9.65 9.32 0.55
N GLU A 103 10.86 9.04 0.05
CA GLU A 103 11.80 8.11 0.67
C GLU A 103 12.16 8.51 2.10
N ASN A 104 12.34 9.80 2.36
CA ASN A 104 12.59 10.30 3.71
C ASN A 104 11.38 10.12 4.62
N MET A 105 10.18 10.45 4.13
CA MET A 105 8.92 10.27 4.87
C MET A 105 8.68 8.80 5.24
N VAL A 106 8.95 7.87 4.32
CA VAL A 106 8.82 6.42 4.59
C VAL A 106 9.79 5.99 5.70
N LYS A 107 11.05 6.45 5.66
CA LYS A 107 12.03 6.15 6.71
C LYS A 107 11.60 6.69 8.07
N GLU A 108 11.10 7.94 8.12
CA GLU A 108 10.61 8.54 9.36
C GLU A 108 9.41 7.79 9.94
N VAL A 109 8.44 7.43 9.11
CA VAL A 109 7.26 6.67 9.55
C VAL A 109 7.66 5.28 10.04
N ALA A 110 8.54 4.59 9.33
CA ALA A 110 9.04 3.27 9.74
C ALA A 110 9.77 3.34 11.09
N GLN A 111 10.63 4.35 11.28
CA GLN A 111 11.35 4.57 12.53
C GLN A 111 10.39 4.86 13.68
N ARG A 112 9.41 5.75 13.47
CA ARG A 112 8.40 6.07 14.49
C ARG A 112 7.52 4.87 14.82
N ALA A 113 7.13 4.07 13.83
CA ALA A 113 6.36 2.85 14.05
C ALA A 113 7.15 1.83 14.89
N LYS A 114 8.44 1.66 14.59
CA LYS A 114 9.34 0.82 15.41
C LYS A 114 9.43 1.33 16.84
N GLU A 115 9.64 2.63 17.03
CA GLU A 115 9.71 3.23 18.37
C GLU A 115 8.41 3.07 19.15
N LEU A 116 7.26 3.28 18.50
CA LEU A 116 5.95 3.10 19.14
C LEU A 116 5.75 1.64 19.54
N HIS A 117 6.06 0.71 18.64
CA HIS A 117 5.98 -0.72 18.92
C HIS A 117 6.90 -1.11 20.08
N GLU A 118 8.11 -0.56 20.12
CA GLU A 118 9.04 -0.79 21.21
C GLU A 118 8.62 -0.16 22.55
N LYS A 119 7.89 0.95 22.54
CA LYS A 119 7.49 1.63 23.78
C LYS A 119 6.18 1.08 24.33
N GLU A 120 5.19 0.89 23.47
CA GLU A 120 3.82 0.55 23.86
C GLU A 120 3.53 -0.94 23.78
N PHE A 121 4.20 -1.65 22.87
CA PHE A 121 3.93 -3.05 22.58
C PHE A 121 5.08 -3.99 22.98
N LYS A 122 6.05 -3.50 23.76
CA LYS A 122 6.99 -4.42 24.41
C LYS A 122 6.20 -5.34 25.33
N LEU A 123 6.16 -6.62 24.96
CA LEU A 123 5.79 -7.67 25.89
C LEU A 123 6.66 -7.45 27.15
N PRO A 124 6.06 -7.37 28.35
CA PRO A 124 6.84 -7.29 29.58
C PRO A 124 7.95 -8.32 29.48
N GLN A 125 9.21 -7.89 29.59
CA GLN A 125 10.34 -8.79 29.38
C GLN A 125 10.05 -10.07 30.13
N LYS A 126 10.09 -11.19 29.40
CA LYS A 126 9.75 -12.51 29.90
C LYS A 126 10.48 -12.64 31.23
N LYS A 127 9.74 -12.63 32.34
CA LYS A 127 10.31 -12.68 33.69
C LYS A 127 11.43 -13.71 33.64
N THR A 128 12.63 -13.31 34.06
CA THR A 128 13.83 -14.17 34.04
C THR A 128 13.41 -15.58 34.42
N VAL A 129 13.75 -16.56 33.59
CA VAL A 129 13.25 -17.92 33.78
C VAL A 129 13.90 -18.45 35.06
N ILE A 130 13.16 -18.42 36.17
CA ILE A 130 13.68 -18.62 37.54
C ILE A 130 14.34 -20.00 37.73
N CYS A 131 14.10 -20.96 36.82
CA CYS A 131 14.60 -22.34 36.89
C CYS A 131 15.27 -22.80 35.60
N GLU A 132 15.97 -21.90 34.90
CA GLU A 132 16.60 -22.20 33.61
C GLU A 132 17.73 -23.23 33.75
N ILE A 133 18.55 -23.10 34.79
CA ILE A 133 19.68 -24.00 35.07
C ILE A 133 19.19 -25.43 35.32
N GLU A 134 18.21 -25.60 36.20
CA GLU A 134 17.65 -26.92 36.52
C GLU A 134 16.88 -27.52 35.35
N LYS A 135 16.23 -26.68 34.52
CA LYS A 135 15.59 -27.10 33.27
C LYS A 135 16.63 -27.66 32.30
N ASP A 136 17.74 -26.96 32.11
CA ASP A 136 18.80 -27.37 31.18
C ASP A 136 19.51 -28.63 31.67
N ALA A 137 19.77 -28.76 32.97
CA ALA A 137 20.30 -29.98 33.56
C ALA A 137 19.36 -31.19 33.34
N CYS A 138 18.05 -30.99 33.47
CA CYS A 138 17.05 -32.03 33.23
C CYS A 138 17.05 -32.48 31.76
N LEU A 139 17.11 -31.53 30.83
CA LEU A 139 17.21 -31.82 29.40
C LEU A 139 18.53 -32.50 29.03
N ALA A 140 19.65 -32.10 29.64
CA ALA A 140 20.95 -32.73 29.44
C ALA A 140 20.93 -34.18 29.92
N CYS A 141 20.39 -34.44 31.11
CA CYS A 141 20.29 -35.80 31.64
C CYS A 141 19.45 -36.72 30.74
N TYR A 142 18.30 -36.26 30.25
CA TYR A 142 17.48 -37.07 29.35
C TYR A 142 18.13 -37.32 27.99
N LYS A 143 18.99 -36.41 27.52
CA LYS A 143 19.80 -36.64 26.31
C LYS A 143 20.89 -37.68 26.53
N GLU A 144 21.46 -37.77 27.72
CA GLU A 144 22.48 -38.76 28.06
C GLU A 144 21.88 -40.15 28.34
N TYR A 145 20.72 -40.21 29.00
CA TYR A 145 20.06 -41.46 29.42
C TYR A 145 18.76 -41.73 28.64
N VAL A 146 18.83 -41.71 27.31
CA VAL A 146 17.66 -41.91 26.42
C VAL A 146 16.95 -43.24 26.69
N ASN A 147 17.71 -44.31 26.95
CA ASN A 147 17.18 -45.66 27.18
C ASN A 147 16.81 -45.92 28.64
N ASP A 148 17.18 -45.04 29.56
CA ASP A 148 16.91 -45.21 30.99
C ASP A 148 16.57 -43.85 31.65
N PRO A 149 15.37 -43.31 31.36
CA PRO A 149 14.97 -41.98 31.83
C PRO A 149 14.86 -41.87 33.36
N LEU A 150 14.78 -43.00 34.07
CA LEU A 150 14.63 -43.03 35.53
C LEU A 150 15.91 -42.59 36.27
N LYS A 151 17.07 -42.69 35.62
CA LYS A 151 18.34 -42.16 36.15
C LYS A 151 18.31 -40.64 36.35
N CYS A 152 17.44 -39.93 35.64
CA CYS A 152 17.28 -38.49 35.77
C CYS A 152 16.36 -38.04 36.91
N SER A 153 15.82 -38.97 37.71
CA SER A 153 14.87 -38.67 38.80
C SER A 153 15.36 -37.61 39.78
N THR A 154 16.65 -37.61 40.14
CA THR A 154 17.25 -36.61 41.03
C THR A 154 17.24 -35.21 40.41
N VAL A 155 17.57 -35.10 39.12
CA VAL A 155 17.59 -33.83 38.38
C VAL A 155 16.17 -33.31 38.11
N VAL A 156 15.23 -34.21 37.88
CA VAL A 156 13.80 -33.87 37.78
C VAL A 156 13.27 -33.32 39.09
N SER A 157 13.66 -33.93 40.22
CA SER A 157 13.26 -33.49 41.56
C SER A 157 13.78 -32.09 41.89
N SER A 158 15.03 -31.78 41.52
CA SER A 158 15.60 -30.44 41.72
C SER A 158 14.89 -29.39 40.87
N TYR A 159 14.55 -29.70 39.61
CA TYR A 159 13.76 -28.83 38.75
C TYR A 159 12.36 -28.58 39.33
N GLN A 160 11.68 -29.64 39.79
CA GLN A 160 10.36 -29.52 40.42
C GLN A 160 10.40 -28.63 41.65
N GLU A 161 11.42 -28.77 42.50
CA GLU A 161 11.59 -27.97 43.70
C GLU A 161 11.89 -26.50 43.38
N CYS A 162 12.69 -26.23 42.34
CA CYS A 162 12.86 -24.87 41.83
C CYS A 162 11.52 -24.29 41.37
N VAL A 163 10.76 -25.00 40.53
CA VAL A 163 9.46 -24.53 40.01
C VAL A 163 8.48 -24.26 41.16
N ARG A 164 8.47 -25.12 42.18
CA ARG A 164 7.65 -24.95 43.38
C ARG A 164 8.00 -23.67 44.13
N ARG A 165 9.29 -23.36 44.29
CA ARG A 165 9.77 -22.12 44.92
C ARG A 165 9.44 -20.89 44.06
N ALA A 166 9.68 -20.94 42.75
CA ALA A 166 9.38 -19.87 41.81
C ALA A 166 7.89 -19.50 41.83
N ARG A 167 6.98 -20.49 41.84
CA ARG A 167 5.53 -20.26 41.92
C ARG A 167 5.10 -19.56 43.20
N LYS A 168 5.78 -19.82 44.32
CA LYS A 168 5.50 -19.13 45.59
C LYS A 168 5.95 -17.66 45.54
N GLN A 169 7.09 -17.36 44.92
CA GLN A 169 7.57 -15.98 44.80
C GLN A 169 6.73 -15.12 43.86
N VAL A 170 6.12 -15.69 42.82
CA VAL A 170 5.23 -14.96 41.91
C VAL A 170 3.88 -14.60 42.54
N GLN A 171 3.47 -15.30 43.60
CA GLN A 171 2.21 -15.07 44.32
C GLN A 171 2.32 -14.09 45.49
N ILE A 172 3.52 -13.72 45.91
CA ILE A 172 3.72 -12.67 46.91
C ILE A 172 3.72 -11.35 46.15
N PRO A 173 2.68 -10.50 46.28
CA PRO A 173 2.78 -9.13 45.80
C PRO A 173 3.92 -8.49 46.58
N ASN A 174 4.90 -7.91 45.90
CA ASN A 174 5.87 -7.03 46.55
C ASN A 174 5.09 -6.02 47.40
N SER A 175 5.22 -6.13 48.72
CA SER A 175 4.77 -5.13 49.68
C SER A 175 5.77 -4.00 49.76
#